data_AF-A0A954LPD6-F1
#
_entry.id   AF-A0A954LPD6-F1
#
_cell.length_a   1.000
_cell.length_b   1.000
_cell.length_c   1.000
_cell.angle_alpha   90.00
_cell.angle_beta   90.00
_cell.angle_gamma   90.00
#
_symmetry.space_group_name_H-M   'P 1'
#
loop_
_entity.id
_entity.type
_entity.pdbx_description
1 polymer ?
#
loop_
_entity_poly.entity_id
_entity_poly.type
_entity_poly.pdbx_seq_one_letter_code
_entity_poly.pdbx_strand_id
1 'polypeptide(L)'
;MIPRQAALLFRSRLGLLSLFVVGLGFGTTQGLAQFATPAFQKSAVVLDTNTEVVERLATVEDHVKERQWEQAILILQKVSADHGGALIAVSPQRYLNVTTYCNSILANFPPAGLAVYREKHDAQAKQWLEQGLASRDRALLEKVVQKAFVSRSGEEALFWLGEWEWDHGNFSAARDYWRKLLKLPNPPDAGQPQPVLRYPDSTRSQAEVVSRIVLCHLMEGNQKLTQNWLDYFKKQHPEARGRLAGKEGLLVEILEEVLQSSQGWNFPEPQDEIPTFAGNPKRDFRFPKAVEVGGVQWEIPLPHHGHDPASNRHVPPEPSLSYFPVIVDNTVFFCDPDRIYALDVLTGRAKWPLDGDGEIRTSEDLKLATLYTSPVLTDTRQKYYVGVPRFTLTIREDRLYARMGSPTTEQVSNTTTSNGHIVCLDLSKEGKLVWMCEPNAVLEGSKLDLQGRWAFDGTPIVEGGRVFVGLRQSRSRNQTEAVLACLDAETGKALWIHPIASTRSSVGEQQNFISHHLVTLGENMLFYMPEFGVVTALDTTTGRQLWAVTYPSLLPKESPILRDPRKQGLTPCVFHEGVLYAAPTDTDTIFAISAKTGLILWEWRIPFLHDQIRHVLGVFDNQLILTGNH
;
A
#
# COMPACT_ATOMS: atom_id res chain seq x y z
N MET A 1 -17.21 -38.57 44.03
CA MET A 1 -16.70 -38.52 45.41
C MET A 1 -16.88 -37.10 45.93
N ILE A 2 -17.29 -37.00 47.19
CA ILE A 2 -18.14 -35.97 47.80
C ILE A 2 -17.43 -34.62 48.06
N PRO A 3 -18.18 -33.50 48.15
CA PRO A 3 -17.77 -32.11 47.93
C PRO A 3 -17.69 -31.27 49.23
N ARG A 4 -17.52 -29.93 49.12
CA ARG A 4 -18.12 -28.82 49.93
C ARG A 4 -17.21 -27.57 49.91
N GLN A 5 -17.63 -26.43 49.38
CA GLN A 5 -18.37 -25.34 50.07
C GLN A 5 -17.83 -24.97 51.46
N ALA A 6 -17.32 -23.73 51.63
CA ALA A 6 -17.98 -22.65 52.39
C ALA A 6 -17.01 -21.49 52.69
N ALA A 7 -17.49 -20.28 52.45
CA ALA A 7 -16.91 -19.02 52.91
C ALA A 7 -17.21 -18.80 54.41
N LEU A 8 -16.38 -18.00 55.11
CA LEU A 8 -16.80 -16.80 55.88
C LEU A 8 -15.66 -16.21 56.78
N LEU A 9 -15.52 -14.88 56.66
CA LEU A 9 -15.33 -13.82 57.69
C LEU A 9 -14.14 -13.77 58.69
N PHE A 10 -13.30 -12.74 58.49
CA PHE A 10 -13.10 -11.50 59.29
C PHE A 10 -12.68 -11.51 60.79
N ARG A 11 -11.77 -10.55 61.09
CA ARG A 11 -11.35 -9.90 62.37
C ARG A 11 -10.36 -10.68 63.25
N SER A 12 -9.44 -10.08 64.01
CA SER A 12 -8.83 -8.74 64.09
C SER A 12 -7.73 -8.75 65.17
N ARG A 13 -6.62 -8.04 64.92
CA ARG A 13 -5.80 -7.22 65.85
C ARG A 13 -5.00 -7.79 67.04
N LEU A 14 -3.72 -7.36 67.01
CA LEU A 14 -2.81 -6.86 68.06
C LEU A 14 -1.96 -7.80 68.93
N GLY A 15 -0.64 -7.55 68.90
CA GLY A 15 0.33 -7.89 69.94
C GLY A 15 1.68 -7.22 69.67
N LEU A 16 2.02 -6.15 70.40
CA LEU A 16 3.30 -5.43 70.38
C LEU A 16 4.44 -6.29 70.96
N LEU A 17 5.66 -6.15 70.43
CA LEU A 17 6.86 -5.97 71.25
C LEU A 17 8.02 -5.40 70.43
N SER A 18 8.43 -4.20 70.81
CA SER A 18 9.58 -3.45 70.30
C SER A 18 10.83 -3.77 71.12
N LEU A 19 11.95 -4.05 70.44
CA LEU A 19 13.29 -3.90 71.01
C LEU A 19 14.23 -3.34 69.94
N PHE A 20 14.69 -2.12 70.19
CA PHE A 20 15.75 -1.43 69.46
C PHE A 20 17.12 -1.91 69.98
N VAL A 21 18.12 -2.06 69.11
CA VAL A 21 19.43 -1.36 69.14
C VAL A 21 20.26 -1.79 67.89
N VAL A 22 20.51 -0.81 67.02
CA VAL A 22 21.76 -0.41 66.29
C VAL A 22 22.79 -1.51 65.97
N GLY A 23 23.34 -1.70 64.77
CA GLY A 23 23.27 -1.00 63.49
C GLY A 23 24.41 -1.51 62.59
N LEU A 24 24.15 -1.69 61.29
CA LEU A 24 25.15 -1.76 60.21
C LEU A 24 24.40 -1.47 58.90
N GLY A 25 24.64 -0.31 58.32
CA GLY A 25 23.95 0.16 57.11
C GLY A 25 24.44 -0.58 55.87
N PHE A 26 23.60 -1.44 55.32
CA PHE A 26 23.63 -1.76 53.89
C PHE A 26 22.45 -1.05 53.23
N GLY A 27 22.74 0.04 52.52
CA GLY A 27 21.77 0.69 51.67
C GLY A 27 21.44 -0.21 50.49
N THR A 28 20.33 -0.94 50.56
CA THR A 28 19.71 -1.53 49.38
C THR A 28 18.84 -0.47 48.73
N THR A 29 19.42 0.35 47.87
CA THR A 29 18.67 1.04 46.82
C THR A 29 18.16 -0.04 45.85
N GLN A 30 16.97 -0.58 46.11
CA GLN A 30 16.21 -1.21 45.04
C GLN A 30 15.75 -0.09 44.11
N GLY A 31 16.60 0.22 43.13
CA GLY A 31 16.17 0.94 41.94
C GLY A 31 15.17 0.06 41.21
N LEU A 32 13.88 0.33 41.42
CA LEU A 32 12.88 -0.02 40.41
C LEU A 32 13.29 0.74 39.15
N ALA A 33 13.91 0.04 38.21
CA ALA A 33 14.08 0.56 36.87
C ALA A 33 12.68 0.87 36.35
N GLN A 34 12.32 2.16 36.30
CA GLN A 34 11.26 2.63 35.44
C GLN A 34 11.65 2.17 34.04
N PHE A 35 10.96 1.16 33.51
CA PHE A 35 10.94 0.94 32.08
C PHE A 35 10.28 2.19 31.50
N ALA A 36 11.11 3.11 31.01
CA ALA A 36 10.64 4.27 30.28
C ALA A 36 9.86 3.73 29.08
N THR A 37 8.56 3.98 29.05
CA THR A 37 7.76 3.78 27.84
C THR A 37 8.44 4.58 26.74
N PRO A 38 8.86 3.98 25.62
CA PRO A 38 9.44 4.76 24.53
C PRO A 38 8.38 5.78 24.11
N ALA A 39 8.74 7.06 24.22
CA ALA A 39 7.84 8.15 23.89
C ALA A 39 7.79 8.25 22.36
N PHE A 40 6.65 7.88 21.75
CA PHE A 40 6.40 8.16 20.34
C PHE A 40 6.58 9.67 20.11
N GLN A 41 7.57 10.04 19.29
CA GLN A 41 7.83 11.45 18.99
C GLN A 41 6.83 11.96 17.94
N LYS A 42 6.56 13.26 17.98
CA LYS A 42 5.85 13.97 16.90
C LYS A 42 6.58 13.66 15.59
N SER A 43 5.85 13.14 14.60
CA SER A 43 6.40 12.53 13.37
C SER A 43 7.60 13.31 12.80
N ALA A 44 8.75 12.66 12.67
CA ALA A 44 9.99 13.22 12.12
C ALA A 44 10.02 13.18 10.58
N VAL A 45 8.91 12.78 9.95
CA VAL A 45 8.76 12.69 8.51
C VAL A 45 8.75 14.08 7.87
N VAL A 46 9.45 14.21 6.77
CA VAL A 46 9.44 15.38 5.90
C VAL A 46 8.81 14.97 4.58
N LEU A 47 7.69 15.61 4.26
CA LEU A 47 6.95 15.47 3.02
C LEU A 47 7.22 16.66 2.10
N ASP A 48 6.96 16.52 0.80
CA ASP A 48 7.02 17.62 -0.16
C ASP A 48 5.82 18.56 0.04
N THR A 49 5.95 19.49 0.98
CA THR A 49 4.96 20.53 1.30
C THR A 49 5.54 21.91 1.04
N ASN A 50 4.69 22.88 0.65
CA ASN A 50 5.12 24.24 0.36
C ASN A 50 4.32 25.28 1.18
N THR A 51 5.00 26.05 2.03
CA THR A 51 4.38 27.09 2.87
C THR A 51 3.74 28.20 2.03
N GLU A 52 4.34 28.58 0.89
CA GLU A 52 3.78 29.60 0.00
C GLU A 52 2.42 29.16 -0.57
N VAL A 53 2.24 27.86 -0.81
CA VAL A 53 0.95 27.31 -1.26
C VAL A 53 -0.12 27.50 -0.17
N VAL A 54 0.23 27.24 1.09
CA VAL A 54 -0.70 27.43 2.22
C VAL A 54 -1.10 28.90 2.37
N GLU A 55 -0.13 29.81 2.31
CA GLU A 55 -0.39 31.26 2.43
C GLU A 55 -1.26 31.78 1.28
N ARG A 56 -0.99 31.38 0.03
CA ARG A 56 -1.80 31.77 -1.12
C ARG A 56 -3.22 31.20 -1.05
N LEU A 57 -3.39 29.98 -0.56
CA LEU A 57 -4.71 29.34 -0.48
C LEU A 57 -5.55 29.87 0.70
N ALA A 58 -4.91 30.41 1.75
CA ALA A 58 -5.63 30.99 2.89
C ALA A 58 -6.51 32.18 2.50
N THR A 59 -6.15 32.94 1.47
CA THR A 59 -6.92 34.11 1.00
C THR A 59 -8.11 33.75 0.10
N VAL A 60 -8.18 32.50 -0.38
CA VAL A 60 -9.22 32.07 -1.32
C VAL A 60 -10.60 32.13 -0.68
N GLU A 61 -10.73 31.72 0.58
CA GLU A 61 -12.00 31.74 1.30
C GLU A 61 -12.56 33.17 1.41
N ASP A 62 -11.70 34.14 1.69
CA ASP A 62 -12.10 35.55 1.79
C ASP A 62 -12.52 36.12 0.43
N HIS A 63 -11.77 35.83 -0.63
CA HIS A 63 -12.16 36.21 -2.00
C HIS A 63 -13.52 35.62 -2.39
N VAL A 64 -13.79 34.37 -2.01
CA VAL A 64 -15.09 33.71 -2.24
C VAL A 64 -16.20 34.40 -1.44
N LYS A 65 -15.99 34.72 -0.16
CA LYS A 65 -16.95 35.45 0.68
C LYS A 65 -17.27 36.84 0.14
N GLU A 66 -16.25 37.54 -0.37
CA GLU A 66 -16.37 38.86 -0.99
C GLU A 66 -16.88 38.82 -2.45
N ARG A 67 -17.22 37.63 -2.97
CA ARG A 67 -17.70 37.40 -4.35
C ARG A 67 -16.71 37.79 -5.44
N GLN A 68 -15.41 37.80 -5.13
CA GLN A 68 -14.32 38.05 -6.06
C GLN A 68 -13.90 36.75 -6.78
N TRP A 69 -14.84 36.18 -7.55
CA TRP A 69 -14.69 34.85 -8.15
C TRP A 69 -13.46 34.71 -9.04
N GLU A 70 -13.20 35.69 -9.90
CA GLU A 70 -12.07 35.64 -10.84
C GLU A 70 -10.72 35.55 -10.13
N GLN A 71 -10.56 36.32 -9.04
CA GLN A 71 -9.33 36.33 -8.26
C GLN A 71 -9.12 35.00 -7.55
N ALA A 72 -10.17 34.45 -6.93
CA ALA A 72 -10.13 33.14 -6.28
C ALA A 72 -9.76 32.02 -7.28
N ILE A 73 -10.41 32.01 -8.46
CA ILE A 73 -10.12 31.03 -9.53
C ILE A 73 -8.68 31.16 -10.01
N LEU A 74 -8.19 32.38 -10.24
CA LEU A 74 -6.84 32.63 -10.72
C LEU A 74 -5.79 32.11 -9.72
N ILE A 75 -6.00 32.32 -8.42
CA ILE A 75 -5.13 31.77 -7.37
C ILE A 75 -5.11 30.24 -7.42
N LEU A 76 -6.29 29.60 -7.42
CA LEU A 76 -6.42 28.14 -7.41
C LEU A 76 -5.76 27.50 -8.64
N GLN A 77 -5.95 28.11 -9.82
CA GLN A 77 -5.35 27.62 -11.06
C GLN A 77 -3.85 27.76 -11.08
N LYS A 78 -3.33 28.92 -10.66
CA LYS A 78 -1.89 29.17 -10.61
C LYS A 78 -1.21 28.23 -9.63
N VAL A 79 -1.76 28.09 -8.41
CA VAL A 79 -1.25 27.15 -7.40
C VAL A 79 -1.28 25.70 -7.90
N SER A 80 -2.38 25.28 -8.52
CA SER A 80 -2.48 23.92 -9.08
C SER A 80 -1.52 23.68 -10.25
N ALA A 81 -1.21 24.71 -11.05
CA ALA A 81 -0.27 24.60 -12.16
C ALA A 81 1.19 24.56 -11.69
N ASP A 82 1.55 25.44 -10.76
CA ASP A 82 2.93 25.61 -10.28
C ASP A 82 3.34 24.50 -9.28
N HIS A 83 2.39 24.06 -8.43
CA HIS A 83 2.66 23.17 -7.30
C HIS A 83 1.72 21.97 -7.23
N GLY A 84 1.06 21.61 -8.34
CA GLY A 84 0.10 20.52 -8.35
C GLY A 84 0.64 19.24 -7.73
N GLY A 85 1.88 18.83 -8.02
CA GLY A 85 2.46 17.58 -7.50
C GLY A 85 2.68 17.54 -5.98
N ALA A 86 2.80 18.70 -5.34
CA ALA A 86 3.08 18.79 -3.91
C ALA A 86 1.88 18.37 -3.05
N LEU A 87 2.15 18.17 -1.75
CA LEU A 87 1.17 17.86 -0.73
C LEU A 87 0.81 19.10 0.10
N ILE A 88 -0.45 19.15 0.54
CA ILE A 88 -0.96 20.13 1.50
C ILE A 88 -1.68 19.42 2.64
N ALA A 89 -1.40 19.84 3.88
CA ALA A 89 -2.08 19.31 5.06
C ALA A 89 -3.56 19.75 5.05
N VAL A 90 -4.47 18.78 5.19
CA VAL A 90 -5.92 19.04 5.32
C VAL A 90 -6.44 18.71 6.72
N SER A 91 -5.68 17.93 7.49
CA SER A 91 -5.86 17.69 8.92
C SER A 91 -4.50 17.28 9.54
N PRO A 92 -4.37 17.16 10.88
CA PRO A 92 -3.09 16.91 11.55
C PRO A 92 -2.28 15.69 11.06
N GLN A 93 -2.93 14.71 10.43
CA GLN A 93 -2.30 13.49 9.90
C GLN A 93 -2.52 13.31 8.41
N ARG A 94 -3.41 14.08 7.77
CA ARG A 94 -3.85 13.83 6.40
C ARG A 94 -3.37 14.94 5.48
N TYR A 95 -2.78 14.52 4.38
CA TYR A 95 -2.29 15.38 3.31
C TYR A 95 -2.94 14.97 1.99
N LEU A 96 -3.29 15.96 1.18
CA LEU A 96 -3.79 15.75 -0.18
C LEU A 96 -2.84 16.40 -1.18
N ASN A 97 -2.83 15.87 -2.40
CA ASN A 97 -2.23 16.54 -3.53
C ASN A 97 -2.88 17.92 -3.77
N VAL A 98 -2.07 18.94 -4.05
CA VAL A 98 -2.52 20.33 -4.22
C VAL A 98 -3.58 20.48 -5.32
N THR A 99 -3.50 19.78 -6.45
CA THR A 99 -4.55 19.87 -7.49
C THR A 99 -5.88 19.31 -6.99
N THR A 100 -5.86 18.19 -6.28
CA THR A 100 -7.07 17.62 -5.67
C THR A 100 -7.69 18.58 -4.66
N TYR A 101 -6.85 19.25 -3.86
CA TYR A 101 -7.28 20.25 -2.90
C TYR A 101 -7.88 21.50 -3.59
N CYS A 102 -7.25 22.02 -4.64
CA CYS A 102 -7.80 23.13 -5.41
C CYS A 102 -9.13 22.76 -6.07
N ASN A 103 -9.24 21.55 -6.62
CA ASN A 103 -10.49 21.05 -7.21
C ASN A 103 -11.58 20.85 -6.15
N SER A 104 -11.24 20.46 -4.92
CA SER A 104 -12.22 20.30 -3.84
C SER A 104 -12.76 21.65 -3.33
N ILE A 105 -11.96 22.72 -3.41
CA ILE A 105 -12.42 24.09 -3.17
C ILE A 105 -13.32 24.55 -4.33
N LEU A 106 -12.86 24.43 -5.58
CA LEU A 106 -13.63 24.84 -6.76
C LEU A 106 -14.99 24.12 -6.84
N ALA A 107 -15.03 22.83 -6.51
CA ALA A 107 -16.25 22.04 -6.49
C ALA A 107 -17.25 22.48 -5.40
N ASN A 108 -16.83 23.34 -4.47
CA ASN A 108 -17.70 23.92 -3.47
C ASN A 108 -18.04 25.40 -3.74
N PHE A 109 -17.75 25.91 -4.96
CA PHE A 109 -18.13 27.27 -5.33
C PHE A 109 -19.65 27.39 -5.52
N PRO A 110 -20.25 28.55 -5.19
CA PRO A 110 -21.65 28.80 -5.49
C PRO A 110 -21.87 28.90 -7.01
N PRO A 111 -23.11 28.74 -7.50
CA PRO A 111 -23.42 28.73 -8.93
C PRO A 111 -22.86 29.94 -9.71
N ALA A 112 -22.86 31.14 -9.11
CA ALA A 112 -22.30 32.34 -9.71
C ALA A 112 -20.78 32.24 -9.94
N GLY A 113 -20.03 31.66 -9.00
CA GLY A 113 -18.59 31.45 -9.16
C GLY A 113 -18.26 30.34 -10.16
N LEU A 114 -19.05 29.25 -10.16
CA LEU A 114 -18.93 28.19 -11.17
C LEU A 114 -19.19 28.71 -12.58
N ALA A 115 -20.15 29.63 -12.76
CA ALA A 115 -20.43 30.25 -14.06
C ALA A 115 -19.20 31.00 -14.60
N VAL A 116 -18.51 31.79 -13.75
CA VAL A 116 -17.28 32.50 -14.12
C VAL A 116 -16.16 31.53 -14.53
N TYR A 117 -16.00 30.42 -13.80
CA TYR A 117 -15.04 29.39 -14.20
C TYR A 117 -15.38 28.80 -15.57
N ARG A 118 -16.64 28.39 -15.75
CA ARG A 118 -17.12 27.68 -16.94
C ARG A 118 -17.06 28.53 -18.20
N GLU A 119 -17.32 29.83 -18.10
CA GLU A 119 -17.18 30.78 -19.21
C GLU A 119 -15.77 30.72 -19.85
N LYS A 120 -14.73 30.56 -19.02
CA LYS A 120 -13.33 30.51 -19.49
C LYS A 120 -12.87 29.11 -19.91
N HIS A 121 -13.44 28.04 -19.35
CA HIS A 121 -12.88 26.68 -19.46
C HIS A 121 -13.72 25.68 -20.26
N ASP A 122 -15.04 25.88 -20.36
CA ASP A 122 -15.93 24.89 -20.99
C ASP A 122 -15.57 24.64 -22.46
N ALA A 123 -15.21 25.69 -23.21
CA ALA A 123 -14.88 25.55 -24.63
C ALA A 123 -13.67 24.62 -24.85
N GLN A 124 -12.59 24.84 -24.09
CA GLN A 124 -11.39 24.02 -24.19
C GLN A 124 -11.60 22.59 -23.67
N ALA A 125 -12.34 22.45 -22.56
CA ALA A 125 -12.66 21.15 -21.98
C ALA A 125 -13.53 20.30 -22.92
N LYS A 126 -14.50 20.94 -23.61
CA LYS A 126 -15.35 20.31 -24.60
C LYS A 126 -14.54 19.78 -25.78
N GLN A 127 -13.57 20.56 -26.28
CA GLN A 127 -12.67 20.09 -27.33
C GLN A 127 -11.89 18.84 -26.93
N TRP A 128 -11.32 18.81 -25.73
CA TRP A 128 -10.59 17.61 -25.24
C TRP A 128 -11.52 16.41 -25.10
N LEU A 129 -12.74 16.61 -24.59
CA LEU A 129 -13.73 15.55 -24.46
C LEU A 129 -14.15 14.99 -25.82
N GLU A 130 -14.56 15.84 -26.76
CA GLU A 130 -15.01 15.43 -28.09
C GLU A 130 -13.89 14.72 -28.85
N GLN A 131 -12.65 15.23 -28.77
CA GLN A 131 -11.49 14.58 -29.36
C GLN A 131 -11.21 13.23 -28.71
N GLY A 132 -11.23 13.14 -27.38
CA GLY A 132 -10.98 11.91 -26.64
C GLY A 132 -12.03 10.83 -26.95
N LEU A 133 -13.31 11.20 -27.02
CA LEU A 133 -14.38 10.27 -27.40
C LEU A 133 -14.25 9.80 -28.86
N ALA A 134 -13.97 10.72 -29.79
CA ALA A 134 -13.83 10.39 -31.21
C ALA A 134 -12.61 9.49 -31.50
N SER A 135 -11.50 9.74 -30.81
CA SER A 135 -10.25 8.98 -30.97
C SER A 135 -10.12 7.77 -30.04
N ARG A 136 -11.09 7.58 -29.12
CA ARG A 136 -11.00 6.61 -28.01
C ARG A 136 -9.72 6.78 -27.19
N ASP A 137 -9.32 8.03 -26.96
CA ASP A 137 -8.15 8.38 -26.16
C ASP A 137 -8.58 8.69 -24.72
N ARG A 138 -8.41 7.68 -23.85
CA ARG A 138 -8.66 7.77 -22.41
C ARG A 138 -7.89 8.91 -21.74
N ALA A 139 -6.66 9.20 -22.18
CA ALA A 139 -5.82 10.22 -21.56
C ALA A 139 -6.40 11.64 -21.75
N LEU A 140 -7.13 11.88 -22.85
CA LEU A 140 -7.83 13.15 -23.05
C LEU A 140 -9.01 13.34 -22.09
N LEU A 141 -9.75 12.27 -21.78
CA LEU A 141 -10.82 12.32 -20.77
C LEU A 141 -10.24 12.54 -19.37
N GLU A 142 -9.16 11.85 -19.02
CA GLU A 142 -8.45 12.07 -17.76
C GLU A 142 -7.94 13.50 -17.64
N LYS A 143 -7.43 14.06 -18.74
CA LYS A 143 -7.00 15.47 -18.78
C LYS A 143 -8.15 16.43 -18.48
N VAL A 144 -9.37 16.16 -18.97
CA VAL A 144 -10.56 16.96 -18.61
C VAL A 144 -10.83 16.88 -17.11
N VAL A 145 -10.84 15.68 -16.52
CA VAL A 145 -11.09 15.50 -15.08
C VAL A 145 -10.00 16.15 -14.22
N GLN A 146 -8.74 16.13 -14.67
CA GLN A 146 -7.62 16.71 -13.91
C GLN A 146 -7.55 18.24 -14.02
N LYS A 147 -7.75 18.80 -15.22
CA LYS A 147 -7.51 20.23 -15.50
C LYS A 147 -8.78 21.07 -15.54
N ALA A 148 -9.94 20.44 -15.75
CA ALA A 148 -11.22 21.11 -15.95
C ALA A 148 -12.35 20.42 -15.15
N PHE A 149 -12.06 19.94 -13.94
CA PHE A 149 -12.96 19.10 -13.14
C PHE A 149 -14.39 19.65 -13.01
N VAL A 150 -14.55 20.94 -12.72
CA VAL A 150 -15.86 21.58 -12.50
C VAL A 150 -16.51 22.14 -13.78
N SER A 151 -15.87 21.94 -14.95
CA SER A 151 -16.48 22.26 -16.25
C SER A 151 -17.68 21.36 -16.52
N ARG A 152 -18.56 21.76 -17.46
CA ARG A 152 -19.66 20.88 -17.90
C ARG A 152 -19.15 19.58 -18.53
N SER A 153 -18.02 19.66 -19.23
CA SER A 153 -17.36 18.49 -19.82
C SER A 153 -16.74 17.57 -18.77
N GLY A 154 -16.49 18.07 -17.55
CA GLY A 154 -16.00 17.28 -16.42
C GLY A 154 -17.00 16.22 -15.96
N GLU A 155 -18.30 16.55 -15.93
CA GLU A 155 -19.37 15.58 -15.62
C GLU A 155 -19.39 14.44 -16.64
N GLU A 156 -19.38 14.79 -17.93
CA GLU A 156 -19.37 13.83 -19.03
C GLU A 156 -18.10 12.97 -19.02
N ALA A 157 -16.93 13.57 -18.82
CA ALA A 157 -15.66 12.84 -18.77
C ALA A 157 -15.64 11.83 -17.61
N LEU A 158 -16.14 12.20 -16.42
CA LEU A 158 -16.28 11.27 -15.29
C LEU A 158 -17.19 10.08 -15.65
N PHE A 159 -18.33 10.34 -16.29
CA PHE A 159 -19.25 9.29 -16.67
C PHE A 159 -18.61 8.30 -17.66
N TRP A 160 -18.03 8.82 -18.74
CA TRP A 160 -17.41 7.99 -19.79
C TRP A 160 -16.13 7.29 -19.35
N LEU A 161 -15.35 7.87 -18.44
CA LEU A 161 -14.25 7.14 -17.81
C LEU A 161 -14.79 5.98 -16.98
N GLY A 162 -15.91 6.15 -16.28
CA GLY A 162 -16.54 5.04 -15.57
C GLY A 162 -17.00 3.92 -16.51
N GLU A 163 -17.66 4.25 -17.62
CA GLU A 163 -18.05 3.27 -18.65
C GLU A 163 -16.83 2.59 -19.29
N TRP A 164 -15.76 3.34 -19.56
CA TRP A 164 -14.52 2.80 -20.07
C TRP A 164 -13.91 1.76 -19.13
N GLU A 165 -13.79 2.07 -17.84
CA GLU A 165 -13.27 1.14 -16.85
C GLU A 165 -14.17 -0.08 -16.68
N TRP A 166 -15.49 0.10 -16.75
CA TRP A 166 -16.46 -0.98 -16.72
C TRP A 166 -16.26 -1.96 -17.88
N ASP A 167 -16.12 -1.44 -19.11
CA ASP A 167 -15.93 -2.25 -20.32
C ASP A 167 -14.62 -3.07 -20.30
N HIS A 168 -13.62 -2.60 -19.56
CA HIS A 168 -12.33 -3.29 -19.38
C HIS A 168 -12.31 -4.22 -18.15
N GLY A 169 -13.43 -4.38 -17.43
CA GLY A 169 -13.53 -5.21 -16.22
C GLY A 169 -12.92 -4.56 -14.96
N ASN A 170 -12.54 -3.29 -15.03
CA ASN A 170 -11.99 -2.51 -13.92
C ASN A 170 -13.12 -1.91 -13.06
N PHE A 171 -14.02 -2.75 -12.53
CA PHE A 171 -15.26 -2.32 -11.85
C PHE A 171 -15.05 -1.35 -10.68
N SER A 172 -13.93 -1.51 -9.99
CA SER A 172 -13.52 -0.64 -8.91
C SER A 172 -13.19 0.78 -9.38
N ALA A 173 -12.41 0.91 -10.46
CA ALA A 173 -12.08 2.21 -11.05
C ALA A 173 -13.35 2.87 -11.64
N ALA A 174 -14.23 2.07 -12.24
CA ALA A 174 -15.54 2.52 -12.73
C ALA A 174 -16.38 3.15 -11.60
N ARG A 175 -16.55 2.41 -10.50
CA ARG A 175 -17.22 2.86 -9.28
C ARG A 175 -16.62 4.16 -8.77
N ASP A 176 -15.31 4.32 -8.84
CA ASP A 176 -14.57 5.49 -8.36
C ASP A 176 -14.85 6.76 -9.17
N TYR A 177 -14.98 6.66 -10.48
CA TYR A 177 -15.40 7.77 -11.33
C TYR A 177 -16.87 8.12 -11.11
N TRP A 178 -17.74 7.13 -11.11
CA TRP A 178 -19.18 7.33 -10.87
C TRP A 178 -19.50 7.87 -9.48
N ARG A 179 -18.77 7.45 -8.43
CA ARG A 179 -18.91 8.03 -7.08
C ARG A 179 -18.68 9.54 -7.06
N LYS A 180 -17.84 10.10 -7.94
CA LYS A 180 -17.64 11.56 -8.01
C LYS A 180 -18.87 12.29 -8.56
N LEU A 181 -19.79 11.61 -9.24
CA LEU A 181 -21.05 12.17 -9.72
C LEU A 181 -22.17 12.17 -8.66
N LEU A 182 -21.93 11.55 -7.50
CA LEU A 182 -22.85 11.57 -6.38
C LEU A 182 -22.81 12.91 -5.65
N LYS A 183 -23.97 13.37 -5.18
CA LYS A 183 -24.08 14.55 -4.33
C LYS A 183 -23.34 14.34 -3.02
N LEU A 184 -22.62 15.37 -2.57
CA LEU A 184 -21.98 15.37 -1.26
C LEU A 184 -23.03 15.61 -0.17
N PRO A 185 -23.19 14.70 0.81
CA PRO A 185 -24.04 14.95 1.96
C PRO A 185 -23.42 16.04 2.84
N ASN A 186 -24.19 17.06 3.21
CA ASN A 186 -23.76 18.17 4.05
C ASN A 186 -22.46 18.84 3.53
N PRO A 187 -22.54 19.53 2.37
CA PRO A 187 -21.38 20.23 1.84
C PRO A 187 -20.89 21.30 2.83
N PRO A 188 -19.56 21.56 2.90
CA PRO A 188 -19.02 22.62 3.74
C PRO A 188 -19.39 24.00 3.21
N ASP A 189 -19.01 25.06 3.92
CA ASP A 189 -19.25 26.44 3.49
C ASP A 189 -18.50 26.75 2.18
N ALA A 190 -19.07 27.65 1.37
CA ALA A 190 -18.49 28.02 0.08
C ALA A 190 -17.04 28.47 0.21
N GLY A 191 -16.17 27.96 -0.66
CA GLY A 191 -14.73 28.27 -0.64
C GLY A 191 -13.90 27.37 0.28
N GLN A 192 -14.54 26.57 1.15
CA GLN A 192 -13.86 25.52 1.88
C GLN A 192 -13.73 24.24 1.04
N PRO A 193 -12.66 23.45 1.24
CA PRO A 193 -12.45 22.21 0.50
C PRO A 193 -13.49 21.15 0.87
N GLN A 194 -14.05 20.46 -0.12
CA GLN A 194 -14.84 19.25 0.14
C GLN A 194 -13.97 18.16 0.82
N PRO A 195 -14.50 17.41 1.82
CA PRO A 195 -13.77 16.34 2.49
C PRO A 195 -13.44 15.16 1.55
N VAL A 196 -14.33 14.93 0.58
CA VAL A 196 -14.20 13.98 -0.53
C VAL A 196 -14.62 14.69 -1.80
N LEU A 197 -13.79 14.64 -2.84
CA LEU A 197 -14.05 15.30 -4.10
C LEU A 197 -15.29 14.72 -4.79
N ARG A 198 -16.29 15.57 -4.99
CA ARG A 198 -17.52 15.33 -5.78
C ARG A 198 -17.69 16.45 -6.79
N TYR A 199 -18.31 16.13 -7.91
CA TYR A 199 -18.70 17.12 -8.90
C TYR A 199 -19.78 18.04 -8.30
N PRO A 200 -19.68 19.38 -8.48
CA PRO A 200 -20.50 20.36 -7.75
C PRO A 200 -22.02 20.20 -7.92
N ASP A 201 -22.49 20.11 -9.16
CA ASP A 201 -23.89 20.29 -9.55
C ASP A 201 -24.28 19.29 -10.65
N SER A 202 -23.96 18.01 -10.40
CA SER A 202 -24.26 16.89 -11.29
C SER A 202 -25.74 16.88 -11.66
N THR A 203 -26.02 16.93 -12.97
CA THR A 203 -27.38 16.87 -13.55
C THR A 203 -27.83 15.42 -13.73
N ARG A 204 -26.91 14.46 -13.62
CA ARG A 204 -27.19 13.03 -13.74
C ARG A 204 -28.06 12.50 -12.60
N SER A 205 -28.90 11.53 -12.96
CA SER A 205 -29.75 10.83 -12.02
C SER A 205 -28.90 10.12 -10.97
N GLN A 206 -29.10 10.49 -9.69
CA GLN A 206 -28.38 9.86 -8.58
C GLN A 206 -28.71 8.37 -8.48
N ALA A 207 -29.96 8.00 -8.78
CA ALA A 207 -30.38 6.61 -8.82
C ALA A 207 -29.65 5.85 -9.93
N GLU A 208 -29.49 6.45 -11.10
CA GLU A 208 -28.76 5.83 -12.20
C GLU A 208 -27.29 5.56 -11.81
N VAL A 209 -26.62 6.55 -11.20
CA VAL A 209 -25.23 6.42 -10.74
C VAL A 209 -25.09 5.35 -9.65
N VAL A 210 -25.97 5.35 -8.63
CA VAL A 210 -25.92 4.35 -7.55
C VAL A 210 -26.21 2.94 -8.09
N SER A 211 -27.13 2.79 -9.04
CA SER A 211 -27.45 1.48 -9.63
C SER A 211 -26.25 0.86 -10.35
N ARG A 212 -25.42 1.66 -11.02
CA ARG A 212 -24.15 1.21 -11.61
C ARG A 212 -23.13 0.81 -10.55
N ILE A 213 -23.06 1.53 -9.43
CA ILE A 213 -22.20 1.16 -8.29
C ILE A 213 -22.62 -0.19 -7.69
N VAL A 214 -23.93 -0.48 -7.61
CA VAL A 214 -24.44 -1.80 -7.19
C VAL A 214 -23.92 -2.88 -8.15
N LEU A 215 -23.98 -2.64 -9.46
CA LEU A 215 -23.46 -3.58 -10.45
C LEU A 215 -21.94 -3.78 -10.30
N CYS A 216 -21.15 -2.75 -10.00
CA CYS A 216 -19.71 -2.92 -9.74
C CYS A 216 -19.45 -3.92 -8.61
N HIS A 217 -20.18 -3.79 -7.49
CA HIS A 217 -20.06 -4.72 -6.37
C HIS A 217 -20.48 -6.15 -6.73
N LEU A 218 -21.50 -6.28 -7.59
CA LEU A 218 -21.93 -7.58 -8.08
C LEU A 218 -20.86 -8.23 -8.95
N MET A 219 -20.27 -7.49 -9.89
CA MET A 219 -19.23 -8.01 -10.78
C MET A 219 -17.94 -8.37 -10.05
N GLU A 220 -17.66 -7.70 -8.93
CA GLU A 220 -16.55 -8.04 -8.03
C GLU A 220 -16.82 -9.31 -7.20
N GLY A 221 -18.00 -9.91 -7.31
CA GLY A 221 -18.38 -11.14 -6.61
C GLY A 221 -18.70 -10.95 -5.13
N ASN A 222 -18.84 -9.71 -4.63
CA ASN A 222 -19.22 -9.48 -3.25
C ASN A 222 -20.74 -9.45 -3.08
N GLN A 223 -21.34 -10.64 -2.92
CA GLN A 223 -22.80 -10.79 -2.77
C GLN A 223 -23.35 -10.03 -1.56
N LYS A 224 -22.68 -10.07 -0.41
CA LYS A 224 -23.14 -9.41 0.83
C LYS A 224 -23.15 -7.90 0.69
N LEU A 225 -22.09 -7.32 0.16
CA LEU A 225 -22.01 -5.87 -0.08
C LEU A 225 -22.98 -5.44 -1.18
N THR A 226 -23.12 -6.24 -2.24
CA THR A 226 -24.12 -6.01 -3.29
C THR A 226 -25.53 -5.94 -2.70
N GLN A 227 -25.89 -6.89 -1.83
CA GLN A 227 -27.19 -6.88 -1.16
C GLN A 227 -27.37 -5.65 -0.28
N ASN A 228 -26.35 -5.27 0.51
CA ASN A 228 -26.41 -4.05 1.34
C ASN A 228 -26.64 -2.79 0.49
N TRP A 229 -25.95 -2.67 -0.65
CA TRP A 229 -26.13 -1.54 -1.56
C TRP A 229 -27.48 -1.57 -2.28
N LEU A 230 -27.99 -2.75 -2.62
CA LEU A 230 -29.34 -2.91 -3.18
C LEU A 230 -30.41 -2.51 -2.17
N ASP A 231 -30.28 -2.91 -0.92
CA ASP A 231 -31.22 -2.53 0.15
C ASP A 231 -31.17 -1.02 0.41
N TYR A 232 -29.98 -0.43 0.42
CA TYR A 232 -29.81 1.03 0.44
C TYR A 232 -30.50 1.68 -0.77
N PHE A 233 -30.29 1.15 -1.97
CA PHE A 233 -30.89 1.67 -3.20
C PHE A 233 -32.42 1.64 -3.15
N LYS A 234 -33.01 0.52 -2.74
CA LYS A 234 -34.46 0.37 -2.54
C LYS A 234 -35.02 1.40 -1.58
N LYS A 235 -34.31 1.69 -0.50
CA LYS A 235 -34.72 2.67 0.50
C LYS A 235 -34.66 4.11 -0.02
N GLN A 236 -33.65 4.46 -0.80
CA GLN A 236 -33.42 5.84 -1.26
C GLN A 236 -34.09 6.17 -2.60
N HIS A 237 -34.27 5.16 -3.47
CA HIS A 237 -34.69 5.33 -4.86
C HIS A 237 -35.72 4.27 -5.32
N PRO A 238 -36.81 4.02 -4.56
CA PRO A 238 -37.74 2.90 -4.82
C PRO A 238 -38.45 2.98 -6.18
N GLU A 239 -38.77 4.19 -6.64
CA GLU A 239 -39.55 4.42 -7.87
C GLU A 239 -38.70 4.89 -9.05
N ALA A 240 -37.37 4.86 -8.91
CA ALA A 240 -36.47 5.38 -9.94
C ALA A 240 -36.52 4.51 -11.20
N ARG A 241 -36.67 5.17 -12.35
CA ARG A 241 -36.69 4.54 -13.67
C ARG A 241 -35.47 4.93 -14.50
N GLY A 242 -35.03 4.04 -15.37
CA GLY A 242 -33.96 4.31 -16.32
C GLY A 242 -33.50 3.06 -17.06
N ARG A 243 -32.38 3.22 -17.78
CA ARG A 243 -31.72 2.15 -18.51
C ARG A 243 -30.57 1.56 -17.70
N LEU A 244 -30.56 0.24 -17.53
CA LEU A 244 -29.46 -0.47 -16.89
C LEU A 244 -29.36 -1.90 -17.43
N ALA A 245 -28.15 -2.42 -17.61
CA ALA A 245 -27.90 -3.79 -18.10
C ALA A 245 -28.69 -4.15 -19.37
N GLY A 246 -28.80 -3.19 -20.30
CA GLY A 246 -29.53 -3.36 -21.57
C GLY A 246 -31.06 -3.26 -21.50
N LYS A 247 -31.64 -3.07 -20.30
CA LYS A 247 -33.10 -2.98 -20.07
C LYS A 247 -33.53 -1.58 -19.67
N GLU A 248 -34.77 -1.23 -19.97
CA GLU A 248 -35.45 0.01 -19.56
C GLU A 248 -36.58 -0.34 -18.60
N GLY A 249 -36.70 0.34 -17.46
CA GLY A 249 -37.71 0.01 -16.47
C GLY A 249 -37.46 0.62 -15.09
N LEU A 250 -38.08 0.05 -14.06
CA LEU A 250 -37.76 0.37 -12.67
C LEU A 250 -36.37 -0.19 -12.34
N LEU A 251 -35.46 0.67 -11.89
CA LEU A 251 -34.08 0.27 -11.62
C LEU A 251 -33.99 -0.78 -10.52
N VAL A 252 -34.88 -0.75 -9.53
CA VAL A 252 -34.96 -1.78 -8.48
C VAL A 252 -35.24 -3.15 -9.09
N GLU A 253 -36.25 -3.25 -9.97
CA GLU A 253 -36.63 -4.51 -10.62
C GLU A 253 -35.49 -5.03 -11.50
N ILE A 254 -34.84 -4.14 -12.26
CA ILE A 254 -33.69 -4.51 -13.09
C ILE A 254 -32.54 -5.04 -12.23
N LEU A 255 -32.19 -4.36 -11.12
CA LEU A 255 -31.12 -4.79 -10.23
C LEU A 255 -31.42 -6.13 -9.57
N GLU A 256 -32.64 -6.34 -9.10
CA GLU A 256 -33.09 -7.61 -8.52
C GLU A 256 -33.03 -8.75 -9.54
N GLU A 257 -33.49 -8.51 -10.77
CA GLU A 257 -33.43 -9.50 -11.84
C GLU A 257 -31.99 -9.85 -12.22
N VAL A 258 -31.11 -8.83 -12.34
CA VAL A 258 -29.68 -9.05 -12.62
C VAL A 258 -29.04 -9.84 -11.48
N LEU A 259 -29.31 -9.48 -10.22
CA LEU A 259 -28.80 -10.22 -9.06
C LEU A 259 -29.31 -11.67 -9.04
N GLN A 260 -30.58 -11.91 -9.34
CA GLN A 260 -31.12 -13.27 -9.44
C GLN A 260 -30.44 -14.06 -10.58
N SER A 261 -30.26 -13.44 -11.75
CA SER A 261 -29.57 -14.07 -12.88
C SER A 261 -28.09 -14.38 -12.58
N SER A 262 -27.46 -13.57 -11.73
CA SER A 262 -26.04 -13.73 -11.37
C SER A 262 -25.73 -14.99 -10.57
N GLN A 263 -26.73 -15.62 -9.95
CA GLN A 263 -26.54 -16.86 -9.19
C GLN A 263 -26.01 -18.01 -10.05
N GLY A 264 -26.22 -17.97 -11.37
CA GLY A 264 -25.68 -18.94 -12.32
C GLY A 264 -24.44 -18.46 -13.08
N TRP A 265 -23.88 -17.29 -12.75
CA TRP A 265 -22.72 -16.77 -13.44
C TRP A 265 -21.45 -17.45 -12.91
N ASN A 266 -20.71 -18.08 -13.82
CA ASN A 266 -19.38 -18.58 -13.52
C ASN A 266 -18.38 -17.46 -13.75
N PHE A 267 -17.94 -16.83 -12.67
CA PHE A 267 -16.71 -16.03 -12.70
C PHE A 267 -15.53 -16.99 -12.91
N PRO A 268 -14.44 -16.58 -13.59
CA PRO A 268 -13.24 -17.40 -13.67
C PRO A 268 -12.88 -17.85 -12.26
N GLU A 269 -12.74 -19.15 -12.02
CA GLU A 269 -12.21 -19.60 -10.73
C GLU A 269 -10.83 -18.94 -10.62
N PRO A 270 -10.52 -18.25 -9.50
CA PRO A 270 -9.16 -17.85 -9.21
C PRO A 270 -8.28 -19.07 -9.45
N GLN A 271 -7.37 -18.99 -10.41
CA GLN A 271 -6.37 -20.04 -10.58
C GLN A 271 -5.72 -20.28 -9.22
N ASP A 272 -5.39 -21.53 -8.91
CA ASP A 272 -4.62 -21.93 -7.72
C ASP A 272 -3.15 -21.47 -7.83
N GLU A 273 -2.98 -20.22 -8.28
CA GLU A 273 -1.72 -19.54 -8.51
C GLU A 273 -1.54 -18.49 -7.44
N ILE A 274 -0.29 -18.38 -6.99
CA ILE A 274 0.20 -17.40 -6.03
C ILE A 274 1.33 -16.66 -6.74
N PRO A 275 1.06 -15.81 -7.74
CA PRO A 275 2.09 -15.18 -8.58
C PRO A 275 2.99 -14.17 -7.86
N THR A 276 2.61 -13.69 -6.68
CA THR A 276 3.39 -12.74 -5.88
C THR A 276 3.15 -12.97 -4.40
N PHE A 277 3.91 -12.29 -3.52
CA PHE A 277 3.69 -12.32 -2.08
C PHE A 277 2.21 -12.04 -1.72
N ALA A 278 1.66 -12.83 -0.79
CA ALA A 278 0.24 -12.80 -0.42
C ALA A 278 -0.73 -13.03 -1.60
N GLY A 279 -0.28 -13.77 -2.62
CA GLY A 279 -1.09 -14.32 -3.72
C GLY A 279 -1.51 -13.33 -4.79
N ASN A 280 -1.72 -12.06 -4.47
CA ASN A 280 -2.16 -11.07 -5.45
C ASN A 280 -1.56 -9.68 -5.19
N PRO A 281 -1.64 -8.75 -6.15
CA PRO A 281 -1.15 -7.38 -5.99
C PRO A 281 -1.79 -6.58 -4.85
N LYS A 282 -3.02 -6.94 -4.46
CA LYS A 282 -3.82 -6.31 -3.38
C LYS A 282 -3.41 -6.79 -1.98
N ARG A 283 -2.66 -7.90 -1.91
CA ARG A 283 -2.23 -8.59 -0.69
C ARG A 283 -3.40 -9.15 0.15
N ASP A 284 -4.53 -9.44 -0.49
CA ASP A 284 -5.75 -9.93 0.15
C ASP A 284 -6.23 -11.28 -0.42
N PHE A 285 -5.32 -12.07 -1.01
CA PHE A 285 -5.67 -13.31 -1.69
C PHE A 285 -6.40 -14.29 -0.76
N ARG A 286 -7.42 -14.94 -1.33
CA ARG A 286 -8.23 -15.95 -0.67
C ARG A 286 -8.47 -17.11 -1.62
N PHE A 287 -8.34 -18.32 -1.12
CA PHE A 287 -8.78 -19.49 -1.86
C PHE A 287 -10.32 -19.50 -1.97
N PRO A 288 -10.88 -19.87 -3.12
CA PRO A 288 -12.35 -19.89 -3.32
C PRO A 288 -13.07 -20.90 -2.43
N LYS A 289 -12.36 -21.95 -2.03
CA LYS A 289 -12.88 -23.08 -1.26
C LYS A 289 -12.01 -23.27 -0.03
N ALA A 290 -12.61 -23.79 1.03
CA ALA A 290 -11.87 -24.18 2.22
C ALA A 290 -10.82 -25.25 1.83
N VAL A 291 -9.58 -25.04 2.27
CA VAL A 291 -8.49 -25.99 2.05
C VAL A 291 -8.47 -26.97 3.21
N GLU A 292 -8.66 -28.26 2.92
CA GLU A 292 -8.38 -29.32 3.88
C GLU A 292 -6.86 -29.52 3.93
N VAL A 293 -6.24 -29.10 5.03
CA VAL A 293 -4.80 -29.27 5.21
C VAL A 293 -4.53 -30.76 5.50
N GLY A 294 -4.09 -31.48 4.47
CA GLY A 294 -3.66 -32.87 4.57
C GLY A 294 -2.29 -33.02 5.26
N GLY A 295 -1.68 -34.20 5.11
CA GLY A 295 -0.31 -34.45 5.60
C GLY A 295 0.75 -33.80 4.70
N VAL A 296 1.94 -33.57 5.27
CA VAL A 296 3.14 -33.13 4.52
C VAL A 296 3.40 -34.10 3.37
N GLN A 297 3.37 -33.59 2.14
CA GLN A 297 3.64 -34.39 0.93
C GLN A 297 5.13 -34.54 0.69
N TRP A 298 5.87 -33.43 0.83
CA TRP A 298 7.32 -33.37 0.73
C TRP A 298 7.83 -32.15 1.51
N GLU A 299 9.12 -32.18 1.84
CA GLU A 299 9.83 -31.08 2.47
C GLU A 299 11.21 -30.96 1.84
N ILE A 300 11.75 -29.74 1.81
CA ILE A 300 13.13 -29.50 1.39
C ILE A 300 13.85 -28.61 2.41
N PRO A 301 15.14 -28.87 2.68
CA PRO A 301 15.95 -27.96 3.46
C PRO A 301 16.31 -26.72 2.63
N LEU A 302 15.96 -25.55 3.13
CA LEU A 302 16.29 -24.27 2.50
C LEU A 302 17.70 -23.80 2.89
N PRO A 303 18.40 -23.04 2.00
CA PRO A 303 19.70 -22.49 2.34
C PRO A 303 19.60 -21.52 3.53
N HIS A 304 20.56 -21.60 4.44
CA HIS A 304 20.68 -20.62 5.52
C HIS A 304 21.72 -19.57 5.11
N HIS A 305 21.25 -18.39 4.68
CA HIS A 305 22.16 -17.26 4.48
C HIS A 305 22.47 -16.71 5.85
N GLY A 306 23.75 -16.73 6.26
CA GLY A 306 24.24 -16.42 7.60
C GLY A 306 24.03 -14.98 8.09
N HIS A 307 23.12 -14.22 7.47
CA HIS A 307 21.85 -13.72 8.05
C HIS A 307 21.64 -13.53 9.56
N ASP A 308 22.56 -13.89 10.45
CA ASP A 308 22.37 -13.73 11.89
C ASP A 308 22.44 -12.24 12.24
N PRO A 309 21.33 -11.62 12.64
CA PRO A 309 21.36 -10.24 13.07
C PRO A 309 22.20 -10.16 14.34
N ALA A 310 22.66 -8.95 14.68
CA ALA A 310 23.42 -8.74 15.90
C ALA A 310 22.54 -9.02 17.14
N SER A 311 22.33 -10.30 17.47
CA SER A 311 21.62 -10.72 18.65
C SER A 311 22.53 -10.52 19.85
N ASN A 312 21.94 -10.09 20.97
CA ASN A 312 22.61 -10.24 22.26
C ASN A 312 23.04 -11.71 22.39
N ARG A 313 24.28 -11.95 22.85
CA ARG A 313 24.94 -13.26 23.06
C ARG A 313 24.14 -14.32 23.85
N HIS A 314 22.91 -14.01 24.28
CA HIS A 314 22.06 -14.80 25.16
C HIS A 314 20.75 -15.30 24.50
N VAL A 315 20.49 -15.00 23.22
CA VAL A 315 19.29 -15.47 22.51
C VAL A 315 19.70 -16.51 21.46
N PRO A 316 19.22 -17.77 21.54
CA PRO A 316 19.44 -18.75 20.48
C PRO A 316 18.85 -18.24 19.16
N PRO A 317 19.55 -18.38 18.02
CA PRO A 317 19.00 -18.00 16.73
C PRO A 317 17.92 -19.02 16.35
N GLU A 318 16.66 -18.70 16.59
CA GLU A 318 15.60 -19.35 15.81
C GLU A 318 15.62 -18.77 14.39
N PRO A 319 15.64 -19.61 13.34
CA PRO A 319 15.71 -19.13 11.97
C PRO A 319 14.45 -18.32 11.65
N SER A 320 14.65 -17.09 11.20
CA SER A 320 13.54 -16.22 10.80
C SER A 320 13.01 -16.60 9.42
N LEU A 321 11.69 -16.63 9.25
CA LEU A 321 11.04 -16.93 7.97
C LEU A 321 11.46 -15.92 6.89
N SER A 322 12.42 -16.29 6.06
CA SER A 322 13.00 -15.38 5.06
C SER A 322 12.46 -15.61 3.65
N TYR A 323 11.82 -16.75 3.41
CA TYR A 323 11.39 -17.18 2.08
C TYR A 323 9.87 -17.11 1.94
N PHE A 324 9.41 -16.47 0.87
CA PHE A 324 7.99 -16.37 0.48
C PHE A 324 7.86 -16.83 -0.97
N PRO A 325 7.70 -18.14 -1.19
CA PRO A 325 7.60 -18.71 -2.53
C PRO A 325 6.35 -18.22 -3.27
N VAL A 326 6.41 -18.30 -4.59
CA VAL A 326 5.29 -18.05 -5.51
C VAL A 326 4.98 -19.34 -6.27
N ILE A 327 3.71 -19.53 -6.63
CA ILE A 327 3.23 -20.74 -7.29
C ILE A 327 2.55 -20.36 -8.60
N VAL A 328 3.07 -20.83 -9.74
CA VAL A 328 2.47 -20.62 -11.07
C VAL A 328 2.70 -21.87 -11.90
N ASP A 329 1.69 -22.32 -12.66
CA ASP A 329 1.75 -23.49 -13.56
C ASP A 329 2.34 -24.75 -12.89
N ASN A 330 1.83 -25.11 -11.71
CA ASN A 330 2.32 -26.24 -10.90
C ASN A 330 3.83 -26.18 -10.56
N THR A 331 4.40 -24.97 -10.51
CA THR A 331 5.79 -24.73 -10.10
C THR A 331 5.82 -23.92 -8.83
N VAL A 332 6.64 -24.33 -7.88
CA VAL A 332 7.08 -23.47 -6.77
C VAL A 332 8.35 -22.75 -7.20
N PHE A 333 8.30 -21.43 -7.27
CA PHE A 333 9.47 -20.59 -7.41
C PHE A 333 9.81 -19.93 -6.09
N PHE A 334 11.10 -19.89 -5.76
CA PHE A 334 11.63 -19.11 -4.65
C PHE A 334 13.04 -18.65 -4.98
N CYS A 335 13.54 -17.68 -4.24
CA CYS A 335 14.89 -17.16 -4.46
C CYS A 335 15.63 -16.96 -3.15
N ASP A 336 16.92 -16.81 -3.30
CA ASP A 336 17.83 -16.27 -2.32
C ASP A 336 18.58 -15.05 -2.91
N PRO A 337 19.58 -14.45 -2.23
CA PRO A 337 20.32 -13.31 -2.80
C PRO A 337 20.98 -13.60 -4.15
N ASP A 338 21.43 -14.83 -4.39
CA ASP A 338 22.30 -15.18 -5.50
C ASP A 338 21.61 -16.08 -6.55
N ARG A 339 20.51 -16.76 -6.20
CA ARG A 339 19.85 -17.75 -7.07
C ARG A 339 18.33 -17.69 -7.04
N ILE A 340 17.73 -18.12 -8.15
CA ILE A 340 16.30 -18.39 -8.27
C ILE A 340 16.12 -19.88 -8.57
N TYR A 341 15.22 -20.51 -7.84
CA TYR A 341 14.95 -21.94 -7.89
C TYR A 341 13.54 -22.19 -8.43
N ALA A 342 13.36 -23.34 -9.08
CA ALA A 342 12.08 -23.76 -9.61
C ALA A 342 11.87 -25.27 -9.40
N LEU A 343 10.80 -25.61 -8.67
CA LEU A 343 10.46 -26.98 -8.27
C LEU A 343 9.06 -27.35 -8.72
N ASP A 344 8.83 -28.63 -8.98
CA ASP A 344 7.49 -29.15 -9.21
C ASP A 344 6.70 -29.14 -7.89
N VAL A 345 5.50 -28.53 -7.90
CA VAL A 345 4.70 -28.33 -6.68
C VAL A 345 4.22 -29.64 -6.05
N LEU A 346 4.02 -30.69 -6.85
CA LEU A 346 3.47 -31.96 -6.38
C LEU A 346 4.55 -32.86 -5.79
N THR A 347 5.77 -32.82 -6.33
CA THR A 347 6.84 -33.76 -6.01
C THR A 347 8.01 -33.15 -5.25
N GLY A 348 8.16 -31.82 -5.26
CA GLY A 348 9.31 -31.11 -4.68
C GLY A 348 10.62 -31.31 -5.44
N ARG A 349 10.58 -31.93 -6.62
CA ARG A 349 11.75 -32.17 -7.47
C ARG A 349 12.11 -30.96 -8.30
N ALA A 350 13.36 -30.89 -8.74
CA ALA A 350 13.79 -29.88 -9.71
C ALA A 350 12.87 -29.88 -10.94
N LYS A 351 12.31 -28.71 -11.28
CA LYS A 351 11.55 -28.53 -12.53
C LYS A 351 12.42 -27.93 -13.63
N TRP A 352 13.47 -27.18 -13.24
CA TRP A 352 14.48 -26.68 -14.17
C TRP A 352 15.90 -26.97 -13.67
N PRO A 353 16.84 -27.34 -14.57
CA PRO A 353 16.64 -27.55 -16.01
C PRO A 353 15.73 -28.76 -16.30
N LEU A 354 14.93 -28.70 -17.39
CA LEU A 354 13.86 -29.67 -17.71
C LEU A 354 14.35 -31.12 -17.87
N ASP A 355 15.65 -31.30 -18.14
CA ASP A 355 16.30 -32.61 -18.32
C ASP A 355 16.79 -33.22 -16.99
N GLY A 356 16.64 -32.52 -15.85
CA GLY A 356 17.12 -32.97 -14.54
C GLY A 356 16.07 -33.75 -13.74
N ASP A 357 16.37 -34.99 -13.35
CA ASP A 357 15.55 -35.79 -12.43
C ASP A 357 15.99 -35.66 -10.96
N GLY A 358 16.46 -34.46 -10.58
CA GLY A 358 17.11 -34.20 -9.31
C GLY A 358 16.17 -34.21 -8.10
N GLU A 359 16.23 -35.25 -7.29
CA GLU A 359 15.64 -35.28 -5.95
C GLU A 359 16.43 -34.34 -5.02
N ILE A 360 15.72 -33.47 -4.28
CA ILE A 360 16.33 -32.52 -3.34
C ILE A 360 16.31 -33.11 -1.94
N ARG A 361 17.47 -33.50 -1.41
CA ARG A 361 17.59 -34.06 -0.04
C ARG A 361 18.32 -33.14 0.92
N THR A 362 19.21 -32.32 0.38
CA THR A 362 20.03 -31.35 1.12
C THR A 362 19.92 -29.97 0.49
N SER A 363 20.30 -28.92 1.22
CA SER A 363 20.28 -27.55 0.68
C SER A 363 21.31 -27.37 -0.45
N GLU A 364 22.34 -28.21 -0.51
CA GLU A 364 23.31 -28.23 -1.62
C GLU A 364 22.73 -28.80 -2.92
N ASP A 365 21.75 -29.70 -2.81
CA ASP A 365 21.08 -30.30 -3.98
C ASP A 365 20.23 -29.29 -4.74
N LEU A 366 19.85 -28.16 -4.12
CA LEU A 366 19.10 -27.08 -4.77
C LEU A 366 19.81 -26.47 -5.98
N LYS A 367 21.12 -26.68 -6.13
CA LYS A 367 21.84 -26.36 -7.37
C LYS A 367 21.24 -27.06 -8.59
N LEU A 368 20.60 -28.22 -8.41
CA LEU A 368 19.92 -28.99 -9.46
C LEU A 368 18.60 -28.33 -9.89
N ALA A 369 18.01 -27.48 -9.05
CA ALA A 369 16.76 -26.78 -9.29
C ALA A 369 16.95 -25.30 -9.66
N THR A 370 18.18 -24.88 -9.96
CA THR A 370 18.52 -23.48 -10.19
C THR A 370 18.07 -23.04 -11.59
N LEU A 371 17.08 -22.16 -11.63
CA LEU A 371 16.60 -21.49 -12.84
C LEU A 371 17.56 -20.38 -13.27
N TYR A 372 18.07 -19.61 -12.31
CA TYR A 372 18.95 -18.47 -12.57
C TYR A 372 19.97 -18.30 -11.45
N THR A 373 21.20 -17.94 -11.83
CA THR A 373 22.25 -17.51 -10.91
C THR A 373 22.66 -16.09 -11.26
N SER A 374 22.61 -15.21 -10.27
CA SER A 374 23.05 -13.83 -10.39
C SER A 374 24.54 -13.76 -10.78
N PRO A 375 24.92 -12.94 -11.77
CA PRO A 375 26.33 -12.68 -12.06
C PRO A 375 26.99 -11.79 -10.99
N VAL A 376 26.18 -11.14 -10.15
CA VAL A 376 26.61 -10.27 -9.07
C VAL A 376 26.54 -11.06 -7.77
N LEU A 377 27.71 -11.49 -7.27
CA LEU A 377 27.81 -12.26 -6.02
C LEU A 377 27.66 -11.35 -4.80
N THR A 378 26.84 -11.79 -3.85
CA THR A 378 26.65 -11.08 -2.58
C THR A 378 27.87 -11.23 -1.68
N ASP A 379 28.39 -10.12 -1.14
CA ASP A 379 29.48 -10.20 -0.17
C ASP A 379 28.96 -10.68 1.19
N THR A 380 29.19 -11.95 1.48
CA THR A 380 28.80 -12.62 2.73
C THR A 380 29.64 -12.21 3.95
N ARG A 381 30.67 -11.36 3.77
CA ARG A 381 31.55 -10.91 4.87
C ARG A 381 30.97 -9.76 5.68
N GLN A 382 29.83 -9.18 5.28
CA GLN A 382 29.17 -8.15 6.09
C GLN A 382 28.65 -8.75 7.40
N LYS A 383 29.36 -8.45 8.49
CA LYS A 383 28.91 -8.76 9.85
C LYS A 383 28.17 -7.55 10.43
N TYR A 384 27.17 -7.78 11.27
CA TYR A 384 26.42 -6.77 12.05
C TYR A 384 25.37 -5.97 11.24
N TYR A 385 24.25 -6.61 10.90
CA TYR A 385 23.03 -5.94 10.45
C TYR A 385 21.89 -6.07 11.47
N VAL A 386 20.92 -5.18 11.32
CA VAL A 386 19.63 -5.16 12.00
C VAL A 386 18.54 -5.23 10.94
N GLY A 387 17.52 -6.05 11.18
CA GLY A 387 16.53 -6.41 10.16
C GLY A 387 16.56 -7.91 9.82
N VAL A 388 15.58 -8.36 9.04
CA VAL A 388 15.49 -9.73 8.52
C VAL A 388 15.40 -9.69 6.99
N PRO A 389 16.30 -10.36 6.25
CA PRO A 389 16.17 -10.46 4.80
C PRO A 389 14.89 -11.22 4.43
N ARG A 390 14.18 -10.71 3.42
CA ARG A 390 12.98 -11.35 2.88
C ARG A 390 13.18 -11.56 1.38
N PHE A 391 12.83 -12.74 0.92
CA PHE A 391 12.97 -13.20 -0.45
C PHE A 391 11.60 -13.59 -0.97
N THR A 392 11.13 -12.84 -1.95
CA THR A 392 9.89 -13.11 -2.67
C THR A 392 10.04 -12.67 -4.12
N LEU A 393 9.07 -13.07 -4.94
CA LEU A 393 9.09 -12.96 -6.38
C LEU A 393 7.76 -12.38 -6.87
N THR A 394 7.75 -11.92 -8.10
CA THR A 394 6.50 -11.59 -8.81
C THR A 394 6.56 -12.23 -10.19
N ILE A 395 5.52 -12.97 -10.56
CA ILE A 395 5.34 -13.56 -11.88
C ILE A 395 4.11 -12.90 -12.54
N ARG A 396 4.27 -12.42 -13.77
CA ARG A 396 3.19 -11.83 -14.56
C ARG A 396 3.50 -12.03 -16.04
N GLU A 397 2.53 -12.49 -16.82
CA GLU A 397 2.66 -12.64 -18.29
C GLU A 397 3.95 -13.39 -18.71
N ASP A 398 4.19 -14.58 -18.14
CA ASP A 398 5.40 -15.40 -18.37
C ASP A 398 6.74 -14.73 -18.04
N ARG A 399 6.72 -13.62 -17.30
CA ARG A 399 7.91 -12.94 -16.79
C ARG A 399 8.03 -13.13 -15.29
N LEU A 400 9.24 -13.44 -14.83
CA LEU A 400 9.58 -13.53 -13.40
C LEU A 400 10.46 -12.34 -13.01
N TYR A 401 10.07 -11.64 -11.95
CA TYR A 401 10.77 -10.50 -11.39
C TYR A 401 11.23 -10.77 -9.96
N ALA A 402 12.48 -10.43 -9.65
CA ALA A 402 13.07 -10.67 -8.33
C ALA A 402 14.01 -9.54 -7.92
N ARG A 403 14.00 -9.18 -6.63
CA ARG A 403 15.10 -8.43 -6.03
C ARG A 403 16.20 -9.42 -5.62
N MET A 404 17.39 -9.24 -6.15
CA MET A 404 18.56 -10.09 -5.91
C MET A 404 19.77 -9.27 -5.43
N GLY A 405 20.83 -9.94 -5.00
CA GLY A 405 22.04 -9.35 -4.43
C GLY A 405 21.87 -8.95 -2.96
N SER A 406 22.71 -8.01 -2.51
CA SER A 406 22.74 -7.60 -1.10
C SER A 406 21.37 -7.13 -0.61
N PRO A 407 20.86 -7.69 0.51
CA PRO A 407 19.57 -7.27 1.04
C PRO A 407 19.62 -5.95 1.81
N THR A 408 20.82 -5.43 2.07
CA THR A 408 21.09 -4.24 2.87
C THR A 408 20.59 -2.97 2.18
N THR A 409 19.74 -2.22 2.88
CA THR A 409 19.12 -0.99 2.38
C THR A 409 19.71 0.29 2.97
N GLU A 410 20.38 0.20 4.13
CA GLU A 410 21.24 1.27 4.65
C GLU A 410 22.58 0.69 5.10
N GLN A 411 23.68 1.36 4.76
CA GLN A 411 25.04 0.86 4.99
C GLN A 411 25.89 1.86 5.77
N VAL A 412 26.81 1.33 6.59
CA VAL A 412 27.85 2.14 7.26
C VAL A 412 28.85 2.70 6.25
N SER A 413 29.30 3.95 6.45
CA SER A 413 30.03 4.81 5.50
C SER A 413 31.34 4.25 4.91
N ASN A 414 31.90 3.16 5.45
CA ASN A 414 33.23 2.65 5.07
C ASN A 414 33.21 1.25 4.42
N THR A 415 32.06 0.76 3.94
CA THR A 415 31.97 -0.57 3.31
C THR A 415 31.77 -0.45 1.80
N THR A 416 32.65 -1.09 1.03
CA THR A 416 32.51 -1.28 -0.43
C THR A 416 31.88 -2.65 -0.68
N THR A 417 30.59 -2.68 -1.00
CA THR A 417 29.90 -3.92 -1.36
C THR A 417 28.75 -3.63 -2.32
N SER A 418 28.58 -4.54 -3.27
CA SER A 418 27.58 -4.55 -4.33
C SER A 418 26.17 -4.21 -3.83
N ASN A 419 25.47 -3.36 -4.59
CA ASN A 419 24.05 -3.09 -4.37
C ASN A 419 23.20 -4.30 -4.81
N GLY A 420 21.99 -4.39 -4.27
CA GLY A 420 20.97 -5.25 -4.83
C GLY A 420 20.53 -4.76 -6.22
N HIS A 421 19.96 -5.66 -7.02
CA HIS A 421 19.46 -5.38 -8.36
C HIS A 421 18.08 -6.02 -8.55
N ILE A 422 17.34 -5.58 -9.56
CA ILE A 422 16.14 -6.28 -10.05
C ILE A 422 16.51 -7.06 -11.31
N VAL A 423 16.02 -8.29 -11.42
CA VAL A 423 16.04 -9.08 -12.66
C VAL A 423 14.64 -9.27 -13.22
N CYS A 424 14.56 -9.40 -14.55
CA CYS A 424 13.40 -9.89 -15.28
C CYS A 424 13.82 -11.10 -16.12
N LEU A 425 13.16 -12.24 -15.92
CA LEU A 425 13.42 -13.49 -16.62
C LEU A 425 12.24 -13.89 -17.49
N ASP A 426 12.52 -14.53 -18.62
CA ASP A 426 11.55 -15.10 -19.55
C ASP A 426 11.27 -16.57 -19.20
N LEU A 427 10.12 -16.86 -18.57
CA LEU A 427 9.75 -18.24 -18.21
C LEU A 427 9.46 -19.09 -19.45
N SER A 428 8.95 -18.49 -20.53
CA SER A 428 8.74 -19.20 -21.82
C SER A 428 10.05 -19.62 -22.49
N LYS A 429 11.17 -19.02 -22.07
CA LYS A 429 12.54 -19.34 -22.52
C LYS A 429 13.40 -19.81 -21.37
N GLU A 430 12.83 -20.63 -20.50
CA GLU A 430 13.54 -21.36 -19.43
C GLU A 430 14.32 -20.43 -18.49
N GLY A 431 13.73 -19.28 -18.13
CA GLY A 431 14.34 -18.34 -17.20
C GLY A 431 15.46 -17.48 -17.81
N LYS A 432 15.54 -17.38 -19.14
CA LYS A 432 16.52 -16.50 -19.79
C LYS A 432 16.36 -15.05 -19.32
N LEU A 433 17.48 -14.43 -18.93
CA LEU A 433 17.53 -13.02 -18.54
C LEU A 433 17.06 -12.13 -19.70
N VAL A 434 16.04 -11.31 -19.43
CA VAL A 434 15.55 -10.25 -20.33
C VAL A 434 16.32 -8.98 -20.06
N TRP A 435 16.33 -8.53 -18.81
CA TRP A 435 17.09 -7.37 -18.35
C TRP A 435 17.42 -7.49 -16.85
N MET A 436 18.42 -6.73 -16.44
CA MET A 436 18.85 -6.54 -15.07
C MET A 436 19.11 -5.06 -14.85
N CYS A 437 18.65 -4.49 -13.73
CA CYS A 437 18.89 -3.09 -13.42
C CYS A 437 19.33 -2.88 -11.96
N GLU A 438 20.29 -1.97 -11.78
CA GLU A 438 20.74 -1.50 -10.49
C GLU A 438 20.03 -0.19 -10.10
N PRO A 439 19.97 0.16 -8.80
CA PRO A 439 19.29 1.36 -8.30
C PRO A 439 19.71 2.64 -9.03
N ASN A 440 21.01 2.87 -9.20
CA ASN A 440 21.49 4.11 -9.83
C ASN A 440 21.17 4.18 -11.34
N ALA A 441 21.07 3.04 -12.02
CA ALA A 441 20.64 2.99 -13.42
C ALA A 441 19.15 3.33 -13.56
N VAL A 442 18.31 2.91 -12.60
CA VAL A 442 16.90 3.31 -12.55
C VAL A 442 16.77 4.81 -12.34
N LEU A 443 17.60 5.40 -11.49
CA LEU A 443 17.50 6.80 -11.09
C LEU A 443 18.21 7.78 -12.05
N GLU A 444 18.85 7.28 -13.11
CA GLU A 444 19.53 8.08 -14.10
C GLU A 444 18.57 9.10 -14.75
N GLY A 445 19.00 10.36 -14.86
CA GLY A 445 18.19 11.45 -15.39
C GLY A 445 17.17 12.05 -14.41
N SER A 446 17.06 11.52 -13.18
CA SER A 446 16.26 12.15 -12.11
C SER A 446 16.97 13.35 -11.49
N LYS A 447 16.24 14.13 -10.68
CA LYS A 447 16.80 15.24 -9.88
C LYS A 447 17.41 14.78 -8.54
N LEU A 448 17.47 13.47 -8.31
CA LEU A 448 17.96 12.89 -7.06
C LEU A 448 19.48 12.85 -7.04
N ASP A 449 20.04 12.80 -5.83
CA ASP A 449 21.48 12.66 -5.64
C ASP A 449 21.92 11.22 -5.93
N LEU A 450 22.59 11.03 -7.07
CA LEU A 450 23.12 9.73 -7.50
C LEU A 450 24.48 9.40 -6.87
N GLN A 451 25.11 10.33 -6.14
CA GLN A 451 26.28 10.01 -5.31
C GLN A 451 25.88 9.16 -4.09
N GLY A 452 24.57 9.01 -3.89
CA GLY A 452 23.97 8.20 -2.88
C GLY A 452 24.10 6.69 -3.06
N ARG A 453 23.95 5.98 -1.94
CA ARG A 453 23.86 4.52 -1.88
C ARG A 453 22.41 4.06 -1.91
N TRP A 454 21.79 4.18 -3.08
CA TRP A 454 20.42 3.72 -3.30
C TRP A 454 20.34 2.19 -3.29
N ALA A 455 19.28 1.68 -2.67
CA ALA A 455 18.95 0.27 -2.64
C ALA A 455 17.46 0.08 -2.92
N PHE A 456 17.11 -1.01 -3.62
CA PHE A 456 15.71 -1.43 -3.75
C PHE A 456 15.17 -1.83 -2.37
N ASP A 457 14.01 -1.30 -1.99
CA ASP A 457 13.40 -1.50 -0.67
C ASP A 457 12.56 -2.79 -0.59
N GLY A 458 12.22 -3.41 -1.73
CA GLY A 458 11.44 -4.64 -1.77
C GLY A 458 11.36 -5.25 -3.16
N THR A 459 10.76 -6.44 -3.27
CA THR A 459 10.47 -7.07 -4.57
C THR A 459 9.39 -6.25 -5.31
N PRO A 460 9.55 -6.01 -6.63
CA PRO A 460 8.59 -5.24 -7.40
C PRO A 460 7.24 -5.93 -7.52
N ILE A 461 6.21 -5.12 -7.76
CA ILE A 461 4.89 -5.58 -8.21
C ILE A 461 4.71 -5.20 -9.68
N VAL A 462 4.06 -6.06 -10.47
CA VAL A 462 3.97 -5.90 -11.93
C VAL A 462 2.53 -6.00 -12.38
N GLU A 463 2.07 -5.02 -13.16
CA GLU A 463 0.73 -4.98 -13.72
C GLU A 463 0.71 -4.11 -14.98
N GLY A 464 0.00 -4.55 -16.03
CA GLY A 464 -0.21 -3.77 -17.26
C GLY A 464 1.09 -3.28 -17.92
N GLY A 465 2.09 -4.15 -18.07
CA GLY A 465 3.39 -3.81 -18.67
C GLY A 465 4.26 -2.85 -17.83
N ARG A 466 3.95 -2.65 -16.54
CA ARG A 466 4.68 -1.76 -15.64
C ARG A 466 5.18 -2.47 -14.39
N VAL A 467 6.40 -2.15 -13.98
CA VAL A 467 7.07 -2.67 -12.78
C VAL A 467 7.16 -1.55 -11.76
N PHE A 468 6.58 -1.73 -10.57
CA PHE A 468 6.59 -0.73 -9.50
C PHE A 468 7.47 -1.20 -8.35
N VAL A 469 8.41 -0.35 -7.93
CA VAL A 469 9.39 -0.70 -6.89
C VAL A 469 9.77 0.49 -6.04
N GLY A 470 9.86 0.28 -4.72
CA GLY A 470 10.40 1.25 -3.78
C GLY A 470 11.92 1.25 -3.79
N LEU A 471 12.53 2.42 -3.67
CA LEU A 471 13.96 2.56 -3.41
C LEU A 471 14.18 3.46 -2.21
N ARG A 472 15.29 3.25 -1.53
CA ARG A 472 15.70 4.09 -0.42
C ARG A 472 17.20 4.28 -0.36
N GLN A 473 17.59 5.33 0.35
CA GLN A 473 18.98 5.65 0.59
C GLN A 473 19.13 6.28 1.98
N SER A 474 20.22 5.96 2.67
CA SER A 474 20.76 6.76 3.77
C SER A 474 21.84 7.76 3.28
N ARG A 475 21.68 9.05 3.59
CA ARG A 475 22.66 10.12 3.28
C ARG A 475 23.62 10.36 4.44
N SER A 476 24.84 10.84 4.13
CA SER A 476 25.71 11.42 5.15
C SER A 476 25.00 12.62 5.79
N ARG A 477 24.83 12.62 7.13
CA ARG A 477 24.02 13.56 7.96
C ARG A 477 22.66 13.03 8.45
N ASN A 478 22.50 11.73 8.69
CA ASN A 478 21.33 11.19 9.38
C ASN A 478 19.96 11.42 8.70
N GLN A 479 19.91 11.38 7.37
CA GLN A 479 18.65 11.48 6.62
C GLN A 479 18.49 10.25 5.74
N THR A 480 17.34 9.58 5.86
CA THR A 480 16.94 8.51 4.94
C THR A 480 15.84 9.03 4.03
N GLU A 481 15.96 8.77 2.73
CA GLU A 481 15.00 9.13 1.69
C GLU A 481 14.35 7.88 1.11
N ALA A 482 13.07 7.97 0.76
CA ALA A 482 12.34 6.93 0.05
C ALA A 482 11.74 7.51 -1.22
N VAL A 483 11.81 6.73 -2.31
CA VAL A 483 11.29 7.05 -3.63
C VAL A 483 10.52 5.84 -4.14
N LEU A 484 9.54 6.07 -5.01
CA LEU A 484 8.87 5.02 -5.77
C LEU A 484 9.19 5.21 -7.25
N ALA A 485 9.50 4.13 -7.95
CA ALA A 485 9.76 4.13 -9.38
C ALA A 485 8.79 3.21 -10.12
N CYS A 486 8.42 3.61 -11.33
CA CYS A 486 7.78 2.75 -12.30
C CYS A 486 8.73 2.53 -13.46
N LEU A 487 8.97 1.27 -13.79
CA LEU A 487 9.76 0.84 -14.93
C LEU A 487 8.85 0.22 -15.98
N ASP A 488 9.28 0.35 -17.23
CA ASP A 488 8.73 -0.41 -18.33
C ASP A 488 9.09 -1.89 -18.18
N ALA A 489 8.09 -2.79 -18.26
CA ALA A 489 8.29 -4.22 -17.98
C ALA A 489 9.15 -4.93 -19.03
N GLU A 490 9.17 -4.44 -20.27
CA GLU A 490 9.94 -5.03 -21.36
C GLU A 490 11.41 -4.63 -21.31
N THR A 491 11.71 -3.39 -20.92
CA THR A 491 13.05 -2.79 -21.02
C THR A 491 13.73 -2.53 -19.68
N GLY A 492 12.98 -2.49 -18.57
CA GLY A 492 13.49 -2.13 -17.25
C GLY A 492 13.83 -0.66 -17.07
N LYS A 493 13.52 0.20 -18.05
CA LYS A 493 13.79 1.65 -18.00
C LYS A 493 12.74 2.38 -17.19
N ALA A 494 13.14 3.40 -16.45
CA ALA A 494 12.21 4.22 -15.68
C ALA A 494 11.25 5.00 -16.60
N LEU A 495 9.95 4.83 -16.36
CA LEU A 495 8.87 5.64 -16.93
C LEU A 495 8.62 6.88 -16.08
N TRP A 496 8.67 6.73 -14.76
CA TRP A 496 8.63 7.83 -13.80
C TRP A 496 9.31 7.44 -12.49
N ILE A 497 9.76 8.46 -11.74
CA ILE A 497 10.36 8.35 -10.41
C ILE A 497 9.75 9.46 -9.55
N HIS A 498 9.24 9.10 -8.37
CA HIS A 498 8.60 10.05 -7.45
C HIS A 498 9.22 9.98 -6.05
N PRO A 499 9.77 11.09 -5.52
CA PRO A 499 10.16 11.18 -4.11
C PRO A 499 8.95 11.08 -3.19
N ILE A 500 9.03 10.25 -2.16
CA ILE A 500 7.88 9.98 -1.26
C ILE A 500 7.98 10.80 0.01
N ALA A 501 9.06 10.60 0.74
CA ALA A 501 9.30 11.20 2.04
C ALA A 501 10.77 11.06 2.41
N SER A 502 11.21 11.87 3.35
CA SER A 502 12.47 11.65 4.06
C SER A 502 12.24 11.68 5.57
N THR A 503 13.11 11.02 6.32
CA THR A 503 13.08 11.04 7.78
C THR A 503 14.49 11.14 8.34
N ARG A 504 14.60 11.60 9.59
CA ARG A 504 15.87 11.53 10.31
C ARG A 504 16.09 10.10 10.78
N SER A 505 17.06 9.41 10.18
CA SER A 505 17.50 8.08 10.61
C SER A 505 19.00 8.08 10.74
N SER A 506 19.48 7.46 11.81
CA SER A 506 20.90 7.32 12.08
C SER A 506 21.36 5.86 12.13
N VAL A 507 20.49 4.93 11.70
CA VAL A 507 20.77 3.49 11.76
C VAL A 507 21.94 3.15 10.86
N GLY A 508 21.89 3.57 9.59
CA GLY A 508 22.99 3.41 8.64
C GLY A 508 24.33 4.04 9.06
N GLU A 509 24.40 4.91 10.08
CA GLU A 509 25.69 5.42 10.58
C GLU A 509 26.39 4.46 11.54
N GLN A 510 25.65 3.56 12.21
CA GLN A 510 26.20 2.69 13.27
C GLN A 510 26.22 1.21 12.90
N GLN A 511 25.29 0.77 12.06
CA GLN A 511 25.13 -0.62 11.67
C GLN A 511 24.43 -0.72 10.31
N ASN A 512 24.59 -1.86 9.64
CA ASN A 512 23.85 -2.11 8.40
C ASN A 512 22.37 -2.36 8.72
N PHE A 513 21.46 -1.87 7.89
CA PHE A 513 20.02 -2.06 8.04
C PHE A 513 19.46 -2.82 6.84
N ILE A 514 18.64 -3.83 7.13
CA ILE A 514 17.88 -4.58 6.14
C ILE A 514 16.41 -4.25 6.33
N SER A 515 15.79 -3.76 5.26
CA SER A 515 14.35 -3.60 5.17
C SER A 515 13.77 -4.32 3.96
N HIS A 516 12.46 -4.55 4.00
CA HIS A 516 11.73 -5.16 2.90
C HIS A 516 10.29 -4.64 2.83
N HIS A 517 10.11 -3.42 2.31
CA HIS A 517 8.78 -2.82 2.15
C HIS A 517 8.24 -3.09 0.75
N LEU A 518 7.14 -3.85 0.68
CA LEU A 518 6.48 -4.14 -0.58
C LEU A 518 5.44 -3.07 -0.91
N VAL A 519 5.34 -2.79 -2.21
CA VAL A 519 4.27 -1.97 -2.78
C VAL A 519 3.01 -2.82 -2.91
N THR A 520 1.85 -2.22 -2.62
CA THR A 520 0.54 -2.83 -2.81
C THR A 520 -0.20 -2.10 -3.92
N LEU A 521 -0.91 -2.82 -4.78
CA LEU A 521 -1.64 -2.27 -5.91
C LEU A 521 -3.14 -2.58 -5.77
N GLY A 522 -3.97 -1.55 -5.85
CA GLY A 522 -5.43 -1.68 -5.83
C GLY A 522 -6.12 -0.49 -6.47
N GLU A 523 -7.17 -0.73 -7.26
CA GLU A 523 -7.97 0.32 -7.93
C GLU A 523 -7.13 1.32 -8.77
N ASN A 524 -6.10 0.83 -9.47
CA ASN A 524 -5.17 1.68 -10.23
C ASN A 524 -4.39 2.69 -9.37
N MET A 525 -4.21 2.38 -8.08
CA MET A 525 -3.39 3.15 -7.13
C MET A 525 -2.34 2.25 -6.51
N LEU A 526 -1.15 2.82 -6.31
CA LEU A 526 -0.05 2.20 -5.57
C LEU A 526 -0.11 2.68 -4.14
N PHE A 527 0.00 1.77 -3.18
CA PHE A 527 0.12 2.06 -1.77
C PHE A 527 1.51 1.65 -1.29
N TYR A 528 2.17 2.56 -0.60
CA TYR A 528 3.54 2.37 -0.12
C TYR A 528 3.70 2.91 1.29
N MET A 529 4.40 2.13 2.12
CA MET A 529 4.64 2.39 3.53
C MET A 529 6.12 2.12 3.83
N PRO A 530 6.99 3.14 3.71
CA PRO A 530 8.42 3.00 3.96
C PRO A 530 8.80 2.99 5.45
N GLU A 531 7.83 2.96 6.37
CA GLU A 531 8.06 3.02 7.83
C GLU A 531 8.84 4.27 8.27
N PHE A 532 8.47 5.43 7.71
CA PHE A 532 8.98 6.75 8.08
C PHE A 532 7.97 7.56 8.90
N GLY A 533 6.95 6.92 9.49
CA GLY A 533 5.79 7.66 10.00
C GLY A 533 4.81 8.11 8.91
N VAL A 534 4.77 7.43 7.76
CA VAL A 534 3.86 7.76 6.64
C VAL A 534 3.37 6.53 5.88
N VAL A 535 2.08 6.56 5.51
CA VAL A 535 1.44 5.72 4.50
C VAL A 535 1.01 6.62 3.35
N THR A 536 1.22 6.22 2.10
CA THR A 536 0.86 7.06 0.95
C THR A 536 0.26 6.28 -0.20
N ALA A 537 -0.54 6.98 -1.03
CA ALA A 537 -1.01 6.49 -2.31
C ALA A 537 -0.51 7.31 -3.50
N LEU A 538 -0.21 6.63 -4.60
CA LEU A 538 0.24 7.22 -5.85
C LEU A 538 -0.61 6.71 -7.03
N ASP A 539 -0.75 7.55 -8.04
CA ASP A 539 -1.30 7.16 -9.34
C ASP A 539 -0.30 6.27 -10.10
N THR A 540 -0.77 5.13 -10.63
CA THR A 540 0.08 4.15 -11.34
C THR A 540 0.68 4.70 -12.64
N THR A 541 -0.03 5.60 -13.32
CA THR A 541 0.34 6.07 -14.66
C THR A 541 1.37 7.18 -14.59
N THR A 542 1.15 8.14 -13.70
CA THR A 542 1.94 9.37 -13.59
C THR A 542 2.94 9.34 -12.44
N GLY A 543 2.78 8.41 -11.49
CA GLY A 543 3.56 8.37 -10.26
C GLY A 543 3.22 9.49 -9.27
N ARG A 544 2.20 10.30 -9.57
CA ARG A 544 1.85 11.45 -8.74
C ARG A 544 1.31 11.00 -7.40
N GLN A 545 1.87 11.54 -6.31
CA GLN A 545 1.38 11.29 -4.97
C GLN A 545 0.00 11.92 -4.77
N LEU A 546 -1.00 11.08 -4.48
CA LEU A 546 -2.41 11.46 -4.36
C LEU A 546 -2.75 11.97 -2.97
N TRP A 547 -2.25 11.27 -1.94
CA TRP A 547 -2.42 11.61 -0.54
C TRP A 547 -1.32 10.97 0.31
N ALA A 548 -1.13 11.51 1.52
CA ALA A 548 -0.31 10.89 2.56
C ALA A 548 -1.04 10.94 3.91
N VAL A 549 -0.88 9.88 4.70
CA VAL A 549 -1.32 9.79 6.09
C VAL A 549 -0.07 9.64 6.97
N THR A 550 0.17 10.60 7.86
CA THR A 550 1.30 10.58 8.78
C THR A 550 0.87 10.05 10.15
N TYR A 551 1.80 9.41 10.84
CA TYR A 551 1.57 8.86 12.17
C TYR A 551 2.82 9.02 13.06
N PRO A 552 2.66 8.96 14.40
CA PRO A 552 3.80 8.93 15.32
C PRO A 552 4.61 7.64 15.12
N SER A 553 5.90 7.77 14.85
CA SER A 553 6.82 6.67 14.61
C SER A 553 7.94 6.62 15.64
N LEU A 554 8.38 5.42 16.00
CA LEU A 554 9.61 5.17 16.75
C LEU A 554 10.81 5.29 15.80
N LEU A 555 11.88 5.95 16.24
CA LEU A 555 13.12 5.94 15.48
C LEU A 555 13.68 4.51 15.44
N PRO A 556 14.23 4.04 14.31
CA PRO A 556 14.65 2.65 14.21
C PRO A 556 15.78 2.27 15.18
N LYS A 557 16.58 3.23 15.70
CA LYS A 557 17.54 3.00 16.79
C LYS A 557 16.89 2.63 18.13
N GLU A 558 15.72 3.19 18.40
CA GLU A 558 14.95 3.06 19.63
C GLU A 558 14.03 1.84 19.60
N SER A 559 13.81 1.26 18.42
CA SER A 559 12.91 0.13 18.21
C SER A 559 13.53 -1.19 18.74
N PRO A 560 12.97 -1.78 19.82
CA PRO A 560 13.42 -3.08 20.33
C PRO A 560 13.12 -4.22 19.34
N ILE A 561 12.15 -4.01 18.46
CA ILE A 561 11.67 -4.91 17.41
C ILE A 561 12.76 -5.19 16.40
N LEU A 562 13.42 -4.13 15.92
CA LEU A 562 14.39 -4.26 14.83
C LEU A 562 15.62 -5.07 15.25
N ARG A 563 15.87 -5.19 16.56
CA ARG A 563 16.95 -5.98 17.15
C ARG A 563 16.56 -7.43 17.45
N ASP A 564 15.27 -7.78 17.40
CA ASP A 564 14.77 -9.14 17.62
C ASP A 564 14.04 -9.67 16.37
N PRO A 565 14.69 -10.53 15.57
CA PRO A 565 14.12 -11.08 14.33
C PRO A 565 12.81 -11.83 14.51
N ARG A 566 12.64 -12.44 15.68
CA ARG A 566 11.44 -13.21 16.04
C ARG A 566 10.22 -12.31 16.19
N LYS A 567 10.43 -11.01 16.35
CA LYS A 567 9.38 -10.01 16.45
C LYS A 567 9.13 -9.30 15.12
N GLN A 568 10.04 -9.42 14.16
CA GLN A 568 9.87 -8.85 12.82
C GLN A 568 9.04 -9.75 11.92
N GLY A 569 8.13 -9.14 11.18
CA GLY A 569 7.39 -9.77 10.11
C GLY A 569 7.36 -8.90 8.87
N LEU A 570 6.60 -9.33 7.86
CA LEU A 570 6.43 -8.62 6.60
C LEU A 570 4.98 -8.11 6.53
N THR A 571 4.80 -6.80 6.72
CA THR A 571 3.48 -6.15 6.88
C THR A 571 3.21 -5.08 5.81
N PRO A 572 3.24 -5.42 4.51
CA PRO A 572 2.81 -4.45 3.50
C PRO A 572 1.34 -4.06 3.71
N CYS A 573 0.94 -2.92 3.17
CA CYS A 573 -0.47 -2.54 3.22
C CYS A 573 -1.34 -3.60 2.54
N VAL A 574 -2.53 -3.84 3.04
CA VAL A 574 -3.53 -4.67 2.36
C VAL A 574 -4.62 -3.78 1.81
N PHE A 575 -4.90 -3.92 0.52
CA PHE A 575 -6.01 -3.25 -0.12
C PHE A 575 -7.20 -4.20 -0.21
N HIS A 576 -8.36 -3.78 0.29
CA HIS A 576 -9.61 -4.52 0.17
C HIS A 576 -10.78 -3.53 0.01
N GLU A 577 -11.47 -3.61 -1.13
CA GLU A 577 -12.76 -2.92 -1.39
C GLU A 577 -12.78 -1.40 -1.13
N GLY A 578 -11.71 -0.71 -1.50
CA GLY A 578 -11.59 0.74 -1.34
C GLY A 578 -11.10 1.17 0.04
N VAL A 579 -10.72 0.19 0.88
CA VAL A 579 -10.07 0.39 2.17
C VAL A 579 -8.65 -0.15 2.10
N LEU A 580 -7.72 0.65 2.60
CA LEU A 580 -6.34 0.27 2.81
C LEU A 580 -6.13 0.00 4.29
N TYR A 581 -5.65 -1.19 4.62
CA TYR A 581 -5.24 -1.56 5.96
C TYR A 581 -3.73 -1.47 6.07
N ALA A 582 -3.25 -0.72 7.06
CA ALA A 582 -1.83 -0.53 7.31
C ALA A 582 -1.51 -0.89 8.77
N ALA A 583 -0.49 -1.73 8.96
CA ALA A 583 0.06 -2.07 10.27
C ALA A 583 1.58 -1.82 10.25
N PRO A 584 2.01 -0.54 10.31
CA PRO A 584 3.42 -0.20 10.31
C PRO A 584 4.13 -0.79 11.53
N THR A 585 5.37 -1.26 11.38
CA THR A 585 6.12 -1.82 12.53
C THR A 585 6.85 -0.77 13.37
N ASP A 586 6.87 0.49 12.90
CA ASP A 586 7.43 1.65 13.59
C ASP A 586 6.42 2.37 14.50
N THR A 587 5.20 1.83 14.69
CA THR A 587 4.17 2.42 15.55
C THR A 587 3.36 1.35 16.29
N ASP A 588 2.58 1.73 17.30
CA ASP A 588 1.68 0.85 18.05
C ASP A 588 0.23 0.91 17.53
N THR A 589 0.03 1.41 16.32
CA THR A 589 -1.30 1.71 15.76
C THR A 589 -1.51 1.04 14.41
N ILE A 590 -2.70 0.48 14.24
CA ILE A 590 -3.19 -0.09 12.97
C ILE A 590 -4.25 0.84 12.40
N PHE A 591 -4.23 1.02 11.09
CA PHE A 591 -5.07 1.98 10.40
C PHE A 591 -5.97 1.27 9.39
N ALA A 592 -7.23 1.67 9.32
CA ALA A 592 -8.03 1.55 8.10
C ALA A 592 -8.19 2.92 7.47
N ILE A 593 -7.80 3.04 6.21
CA ILE A 593 -7.73 4.29 5.48
C ILE A 593 -8.57 4.13 4.22
N SER A 594 -9.40 5.12 3.90
CA SER A 594 -10.06 5.19 2.59
C SER A 594 -8.97 5.28 1.51
N ALA A 595 -8.84 4.22 0.72
CA ALA A 595 -7.79 4.06 -0.27
C ALA A 595 -7.76 5.22 -1.27
N LYS A 596 -8.92 5.79 -1.60
CA LYS A 596 -9.03 6.90 -2.54
C LYS A 596 -8.65 8.26 -1.96
N THR A 597 -8.92 8.48 -0.68
CA THR A 597 -8.97 9.83 -0.11
C THR A 597 -7.95 10.07 0.99
N GLY A 598 -7.32 9.02 1.52
CA GLY A 598 -6.47 9.13 2.71
C GLY A 598 -7.24 9.47 3.99
N LEU A 599 -8.58 9.40 3.99
CA LEU A 599 -9.37 9.56 5.20
C LEU A 599 -9.16 8.35 6.11
N ILE A 600 -8.75 8.58 7.35
CA ILE A 600 -8.68 7.53 8.37
C ILE A 600 -10.11 7.18 8.77
N LEU A 601 -10.50 5.92 8.52
CA LEU A 601 -11.82 5.39 8.86
C LEU A 601 -11.88 4.95 10.31
N TRP A 602 -10.79 4.31 10.78
CA TRP A 602 -10.56 4.00 12.18
C TRP A 602 -9.07 3.77 12.43
N GLU A 603 -8.70 3.93 13.70
CA GLU A 603 -7.38 3.58 14.24
C GLU A 603 -7.59 2.58 15.36
N TRP A 604 -6.70 1.60 15.46
CA TRP A 604 -6.67 0.67 16.58
C TRP A 604 -5.27 0.63 17.18
N ARG A 605 -5.17 1.11 18.41
CA ARG A 605 -3.93 1.09 19.18
C ARG A 605 -3.76 -0.26 19.86
N ILE A 606 -2.63 -0.91 19.62
CA ILE A 606 -2.28 -2.21 20.18
C ILE A 606 -2.16 -2.08 21.71
N PRO A 607 -3.00 -2.78 22.50
CA PRO A 607 -3.10 -2.54 23.94
C PRO A 607 -1.85 -2.92 24.76
N PHE A 608 -1.06 -3.89 24.29
CA PHE A 608 0.11 -4.42 24.99
C PHE A 608 1.37 -4.26 24.14
N LEU A 609 2.40 -3.58 24.67
CA LEU A 609 3.69 -3.35 24.00
C LEU A 609 4.49 -4.63 23.65
N HIS A 610 4.06 -5.79 24.13
CA HIS A 610 4.66 -7.09 23.80
C HIS A 610 3.99 -7.77 22.61
N ASP A 611 2.75 -7.37 22.30
CA ASP A 611 1.98 -7.87 21.16
C ASP A 611 2.48 -7.15 19.93
N GLN A 612 3.25 -7.85 19.10
CA GLN A 612 3.72 -7.31 17.84
C GLN A 612 3.04 -8.01 16.67
N ILE A 613 2.39 -7.21 15.82
CA ILE A 613 1.92 -7.66 14.52
C ILE A 613 3.11 -8.03 13.64
N ARG A 614 3.10 -9.25 13.12
CA ARG A 614 4.09 -9.79 12.19
C ARG A 614 3.54 -9.88 10.77
N HIS A 615 2.25 -10.18 10.60
CA HIS A 615 1.66 -10.23 9.26
C HIS A 615 0.24 -9.67 9.26
N VAL A 616 -0.10 -9.00 8.16
CA VAL A 616 -1.47 -8.65 7.80
C VAL A 616 -1.89 -9.67 6.73
N LEU A 617 -2.78 -10.60 7.08
CA LEU A 617 -3.13 -11.72 6.19
C LEU A 617 -4.22 -11.37 5.18
N GLY A 618 -5.04 -10.38 5.50
CA GLY A 618 -6.11 -9.90 4.62
C GLY A 618 -7.42 -9.68 5.35
N VAL A 619 -8.49 -9.51 4.58
CA VAL A 619 -9.85 -9.34 5.10
C VAL A 619 -10.70 -10.55 4.73
N PHE A 620 -11.34 -11.13 5.73
CA PHE A 620 -12.28 -12.25 5.57
C PHE A 620 -13.54 -11.98 6.38
N ASP A 621 -14.72 -12.14 5.77
CA ASP A 621 -16.03 -11.88 6.42
C ASP A 621 -16.11 -10.53 7.18
N ASN A 622 -15.57 -9.47 6.57
CA ASN A 622 -15.43 -8.12 7.15
C ASN A 622 -14.56 -8.05 8.42
N GLN A 623 -13.68 -9.03 8.62
CA GLN A 623 -12.70 -9.04 9.70
C GLN A 623 -11.30 -8.92 9.11
N LEU A 624 -10.52 -7.98 9.64
CA LEU A 624 -9.09 -7.89 9.34
C LEU A 624 -8.36 -8.98 10.12
N ILE A 625 -7.65 -9.86 9.42
CA ILE A 625 -6.90 -10.96 10.03
C ILE A 625 -5.44 -10.55 10.17
N LEU A 626 -4.95 -10.59 11.41
CA LEU A 626 -3.60 -10.21 11.79
C LEU A 626 -2.95 -11.38 12.54
N THR A 627 -1.65 -11.56 12.36
CA THR A 627 -0.87 -12.51 13.17
C THR A 627 0.29 -11.80 13.82
N GLY A 628 0.67 -12.25 15.00
CA GLY A 628 1.69 -11.64 15.83
C GLY A 628 2.12 -12.53 16.97
N ASN A 629 3.06 -12.05 17.77
CA ASN A 629 3.38 -12.69 19.04
C ASN A 629 2.37 -12.21 20.10
N HIS A 630 1.91 -13.11 20.96
CA HIS A 630 1.10 -12.84 22.15
C HIS A 630 1.94 -12.92 23.41
#